data_AF-A0A395J6Y8-F1
#
_entry.id   AF-A0A395J6Y8-F1
#
_cell.length_a   1.000
_cell.length_b   1.000
_cell.length_c   1.000
_cell.angle_alpha   90.00
_cell.angle_beta   90.00
_cell.angle_gamma   90.00
#
_symmetry.space_group_name_H-M   'P 1'
#
loop_
_entity.id
_entity.type
_entity.pdbx_description
1 polymer ?
#
loop_
_entity_poly.entity_id
_entity_poly.type
_entity_poly.pdbx_seq_one_letter_code
_entity_poly.pdbx_strand_id
1 'polypeptide(L)'
;MCLDSPKTRYKPEVLCATEILALYELLEPSGEAAWIRHSAGAARLILLRTPESYTTDFERALFMGHTGPIMTEALLNGERCFLEQPAWQNLLLSIICKEEYYTISDRSEIVVHLIMTKSNIPGTFWDMTQILCAPRALPPRLHHADANLDAGTAHALPKLARAATGRFFSRRAPQQKAPWNTIAGPRRTRRS
;
A
#
# COMPACT_ATOMS: atom_id res chain seq x y z
N MET A 1 -15.40 -21.63 -12.31
CA MET A 1 -14.20 -21.51 -11.45
C MET A 1 -14.48 -20.50 -10.34
N CYS A 2 -13.86 -20.57 -9.15
CA CYS A 2 -14.17 -19.67 -8.02
C CYS A 2 -14.03 -18.16 -8.34
N LEU A 3 -13.31 -17.81 -9.40
CA LEU A 3 -13.11 -16.44 -9.89
C LEU A 3 -14.28 -15.93 -10.77
N ASP A 4 -15.05 -16.81 -11.41
CA ASP A 4 -16.09 -16.43 -12.39
C ASP A 4 -17.40 -15.99 -11.74
N SER A 5 -17.61 -16.36 -10.47
CA SER A 5 -18.81 -15.97 -9.72
C SER A 5 -18.50 -14.79 -8.80
N PRO A 6 -19.27 -13.68 -8.91
CA PRO A 6 -19.13 -12.52 -8.04
C PRO A 6 -19.21 -12.84 -6.54
N LYS A 7 -19.90 -13.93 -6.18
CA LYS A 7 -20.08 -14.37 -4.79
C LYS A 7 -18.87 -15.14 -4.24
N THR A 8 -18.14 -15.85 -5.09
CA THR A 8 -17.06 -16.75 -4.65
C THR A 8 -15.68 -16.12 -4.77
N ARG A 9 -15.52 -15.10 -5.61
CA ARG A 9 -14.22 -14.47 -5.87
C ARG A 9 -13.60 -13.76 -4.66
N TYR A 10 -14.40 -13.44 -3.64
CA TYR A 10 -13.96 -12.78 -2.42
C TYR A 10 -13.83 -13.74 -1.24
N LYS A 11 -13.90 -15.06 -1.45
CA LYS A 11 -13.74 -16.06 -0.40
C LYS A 11 -12.31 -16.09 0.16
N PRO A 12 -12.12 -16.45 1.44
CA PRO A 12 -10.80 -16.42 2.06
C PRO A 12 -9.83 -17.42 1.43
N GLU A 13 -10.33 -18.53 0.88
CA GLU A 13 -9.52 -19.51 0.15
C GLU A 13 -8.94 -18.93 -1.14
N VAL A 14 -9.63 -17.97 -1.78
CA VAL A 14 -9.10 -17.28 -2.98
C VAL A 14 -7.96 -16.34 -2.59
N LEU A 15 -8.08 -15.64 -1.46
CA LEU A 15 -6.99 -14.81 -0.93
C LEU A 15 -5.78 -15.68 -0.56
N CYS A 16 -6.01 -16.74 0.21
CA CYS A 16 -4.97 -17.70 0.59
C CYS A 16 -4.25 -18.29 -0.62
N ALA A 17 -4.99 -18.76 -1.63
CA ALA A 17 -4.38 -19.26 -2.86
C ALA A 17 -3.54 -18.19 -3.57
N THR A 18 -3.98 -16.93 -3.57
CA THR A 18 -3.24 -15.81 -4.17
C THR A 18 -1.94 -15.51 -3.41
N GLU A 19 -1.97 -15.52 -2.07
CA GLU A 19 -0.80 -15.33 -1.23
C GLU A 19 0.21 -16.50 -1.37
N ILE A 20 -0.28 -17.74 -1.43
CA ILE A 20 0.57 -18.93 -1.68
C ILE A 20 1.23 -18.83 -3.07
N LEU A 21 0.52 -18.40 -4.11
CA LEU A 21 1.11 -18.19 -5.44
C LEU A 21 2.18 -17.10 -5.41
N ALA A 22 1.93 -15.99 -4.70
CA ALA A 22 2.94 -14.95 -4.52
C ALA A 22 4.20 -15.49 -3.84
N LEU A 23 4.05 -16.30 -2.78
CA LEU A 23 5.17 -16.92 -2.08
C LEU A 23 5.90 -17.96 -2.94
N TYR A 24 5.16 -18.79 -3.66
CA TYR A 24 5.74 -19.78 -4.57
C TYR A 24 6.64 -19.10 -5.61
N GLU A 25 6.14 -18.07 -6.29
CA GLU A 25 6.90 -17.34 -7.30
C GLU A 25 8.04 -16.49 -6.71
N LEU A 26 7.92 -16.07 -5.45
CA LEU A 26 9.00 -15.36 -4.75
C LEU A 26 10.20 -16.29 -4.48
N LEU A 27 9.92 -17.57 -4.23
CA LEU A 27 10.93 -18.60 -3.94
C LEU A 27 11.45 -19.30 -5.21
N GLU A 28 10.77 -19.13 -6.34
CA GLU A 28 11.13 -19.71 -7.63
C GLU A 28 12.42 -19.03 -8.20
N PRO A 29 13.50 -19.79 -8.47
CA PRO A 29 14.78 -19.24 -8.93
C PRO A 29 14.78 -18.67 -10.36
N SER A 30 13.72 -18.93 -11.15
CA SER A 30 13.70 -18.72 -12.61
C SER A 30 13.44 -17.27 -13.07
N GLY A 31 13.25 -16.32 -12.14
CA GLY A 31 13.63 -14.92 -12.37
C GLY A 31 12.59 -13.99 -12.99
N GLU A 32 11.33 -14.38 -13.12
CA GLU A 32 10.26 -13.39 -13.33
C GLU A 32 9.76 -12.87 -11.99
N ALA A 33 9.69 -11.54 -11.82
CA ALA A 33 9.11 -10.90 -10.63
C ALA A 33 7.56 -11.00 -10.62
N ALA A 34 7.06 -12.18 -10.97
CA ALA A 34 5.64 -12.51 -11.06
C ALA A 34 4.96 -12.39 -9.68
N TRP A 35 5.69 -12.70 -8.60
CA TRP A 35 5.22 -12.58 -7.22
C TRP A 35 4.69 -11.19 -6.88
N ILE A 36 5.22 -10.14 -7.52
CA ILE A 36 4.75 -8.75 -7.34
C ILE A 36 3.29 -8.64 -7.77
N ARG A 37 2.93 -9.28 -8.90
CA ARG A 37 1.56 -9.22 -9.45
C ARG A 37 0.58 -9.95 -8.54
N HIS A 38 0.95 -11.12 -8.01
CA HIS A 38 0.11 -11.84 -7.06
C HIS A 38 0.03 -11.12 -5.72
N SER A 39 1.12 -10.54 -5.24
CA SER A 39 1.13 -9.73 -4.02
C SER A 39 0.23 -8.50 -4.12
N ALA A 40 0.31 -7.75 -5.23
CA ALA A 40 -0.59 -6.63 -5.50
C ALA A 40 -2.05 -7.09 -5.68
N GLY A 41 -2.25 -8.27 -6.28
CA GLY A 41 -3.56 -8.92 -6.39
C GLY A 41 -4.17 -9.24 -5.02
N ALA A 42 -3.40 -9.82 -4.11
CA ALA A 42 -3.79 -10.10 -2.74
C ALA A 42 -4.12 -8.81 -1.96
N ALA A 43 -3.29 -7.78 -2.07
CA ALA A 43 -3.57 -6.46 -1.47
C ALA A 43 -4.91 -5.88 -1.96
N ARG A 44 -5.19 -6.01 -3.26
CA ARG A 44 -6.47 -5.57 -3.84
C ARG A 44 -7.65 -6.43 -3.37
N LEU A 45 -7.49 -7.75 -3.26
CA LEU A 45 -8.51 -8.64 -2.71
C LEU A 45 -8.83 -8.29 -1.26
N ILE A 46 -7.81 -8.01 -0.44
CA ILE A 46 -7.98 -7.59 0.95
C ILE A 46 -8.83 -6.33 1.01
N LEU A 47 -8.46 -5.31 0.24
CA LEU A 47 -9.23 -4.07 0.20
C LEU A 47 -10.69 -4.27 -0.26
N LEU A 48 -10.93 -5.16 -1.23
CA LEU A 48 -12.28 -5.46 -1.73
C LEU A 48 -13.11 -6.29 -0.75
N ARG A 49 -12.48 -7.10 0.11
CA ARG A 49 -13.15 -7.83 1.18
C ARG A 49 -13.64 -6.93 2.30
N THR A 50 -13.10 -5.71 2.43
CA THR A 50 -13.37 -4.76 3.52
C THR A 50 -13.00 -5.29 4.92
N PRO A 51 -12.83 -4.42 5.93
CA PRO A 51 -12.43 -4.86 7.27
C PRO A 51 -13.41 -5.84 7.94
N GLU A 52 -14.70 -5.73 7.63
CA GLU A 52 -15.77 -6.50 8.26
C GLU A 52 -15.77 -7.99 7.85
N SER A 53 -15.10 -8.34 6.75
CA SER A 53 -15.01 -9.73 6.28
C SER A 53 -13.90 -10.55 6.95
N TYR A 54 -13.25 -10.03 7.99
CA TYR A 54 -12.16 -10.70 8.71
C TYR A 54 -12.63 -11.19 10.08
N THR A 55 -13.46 -12.24 10.06
CA THR A 55 -14.19 -12.71 11.25
C THR A 55 -13.59 -13.95 11.89
N THR A 56 -12.89 -14.76 11.09
CA THR A 56 -12.24 -15.99 11.54
C THR A 56 -10.74 -15.79 11.76
N ASP A 57 -10.13 -16.67 12.55
CA ASP A 57 -8.68 -16.62 12.81
C ASP A 57 -7.86 -16.90 11.55
N PHE A 58 -8.38 -17.73 10.64
CA PHE A 58 -7.77 -17.96 9.33
C PHE A 58 -7.75 -16.67 8.52
N GLU A 59 -8.88 -15.97 8.42
CA GLU A 59 -8.97 -14.69 7.70
C GLU A 59 -8.03 -13.64 8.29
N ARG A 60 -8.00 -13.51 9.63
CA ARG A 60 -7.10 -12.60 10.33
C ARG A 60 -5.63 -12.93 10.07
N ALA A 61 -5.26 -14.21 10.04
CA ALA A 61 -3.90 -14.63 9.71
C ALA A 61 -3.49 -14.22 8.29
N LEU A 62 -4.36 -14.44 7.30
CA LEU A 62 -4.11 -13.98 5.92
C LEU A 62 -3.90 -12.45 5.87
N PHE A 63 -4.81 -11.71 6.50
CA PHE A 63 -4.68 -10.25 6.59
C PHE A 63 -3.36 -9.81 7.23
N MET A 64 -3.02 -10.36 8.40
CA MET A 64 -1.79 -10.01 9.13
C MET A 64 -0.54 -10.33 8.31
N GLY A 65 -0.50 -11.51 7.70
CA GLY A 65 0.60 -11.96 6.84
C GLY A 65 0.87 -11.02 5.65
N HIS A 66 -0.16 -10.33 5.16
CA HIS A 66 -0.04 -9.46 3.99
C HIS A 66 0.11 -7.95 4.30
N THR A 67 0.09 -7.54 5.58
CA THR A 67 0.22 -6.12 5.97
C THR A 67 1.53 -5.49 5.50
N GLY A 68 2.65 -6.22 5.59
CA GLY A 68 3.96 -5.79 5.10
C GLY A 68 3.95 -5.45 3.60
N PRO A 69 3.61 -6.41 2.73
CA PRO A 69 3.44 -6.17 1.30
C PRO A 69 2.55 -4.99 0.93
N ILE A 70 1.41 -4.80 1.62
CA ILE A 70 0.52 -3.66 1.40
C ILE A 70 1.24 -2.33 1.65
N MET A 71 1.93 -2.21 2.79
CA MET A 71 2.68 -0.99 3.13
C MET A 71 3.82 -0.73 2.15
N THR A 72 4.54 -1.77 1.73
CA THR A 72 5.62 -1.65 0.75
C THR A 72 5.09 -1.20 -0.62
N GLU A 73 3.98 -1.77 -1.10
CA GLU A 73 3.37 -1.37 -2.37
C GLU A 73 2.95 0.11 -2.33
N ALA A 74 2.29 0.55 -1.26
CA ALA A 74 1.90 1.95 -1.10
C ALA A 74 3.11 2.89 -1.11
N LEU A 75 4.16 2.55 -0.36
CA LEU A 75 5.38 3.36 -0.31
C LEU A 75 6.06 3.48 -1.69
N LEU A 76 6.19 2.37 -2.41
CA LEU A 76 6.87 2.33 -3.71
C LEU A 76 6.09 3.04 -4.82
N ASN A 77 4.75 3.00 -4.76
CA ASN A 77 3.90 3.71 -5.71
C ASN A 77 3.74 5.20 -5.37
N GLY A 78 4.22 5.64 -4.21
CA GLY A 78 3.90 6.97 -3.70
C GLY A 78 2.38 7.11 -3.53
N GLU A 79 1.75 6.19 -2.81
CA GLU A 79 0.33 6.29 -2.47
C GLU A 79 0.19 6.21 -0.95
N ARG A 80 -0.88 6.81 -0.42
CA ARG A 80 -1.23 6.60 0.99
C ARG A 80 -1.68 5.14 1.18
N CYS A 81 -1.35 4.56 2.32
CA CYS A 81 -1.69 3.18 2.63
C CYS A 81 -3.12 3.10 3.17
N PHE A 82 -3.99 2.27 2.60
CA PHE A 82 -5.37 2.15 3.11
C PHE A 82 -5.43 1.64 4.55
N LEU A 83 -4.37 0.94 5.02
CA LEU A 83 -4.28 0.48 6.41
C LEU A 83 -4.25 1.64 7.39
N GLU A 84 -3.83 2.85 7.00
CA GLU A 84 -3.84 4.03 7.88
C GLU A 84 -5.27 4.49 8.25
N GLN A 85 -6.30 4.01 7.54
CA GLN A 85 -7.68 4.41 7.78
C GLN A 85 -8.26 3.77 9.07
N PRO A 86 -9.15 4.47 9.81
CA PRO A 86 -9.66 4.02 11.10
C PRO A 86 -10.30 2.62 11.09
N ALA A 87 -11.02 2.25 10.03
CA ALA A 87 -11.68 0.94 9.95
C ALA A 87 -10.66 -0.22 9.93
N TRP A 88 -9.53 -0.04 9.26
CA TRP A 88 -8.44 -1.03 9.23
C TRP A 88 -7.64 -1.05 10.52
N GLN A 89 -7.45 0.10 11.16
CA GLN A 89 -6.85 0.21 12.49
C GLN A 89 -7.68 -0.52 13.54
N ASN A 90 -9.01 -0.42 13.48
CA ASN A 90 -9.92 -1.15 14.36
C ASN A 90 -9.84 -2.66 14.14
N LEU A 91 -9.73 -3.12 12.88
CA LEU A 91 -9.50 -4.53 12.58
C LEU A 91 -8.19 -5.02 13.20
N LEU A 92 -7.08 -4.26 13.05
CA LEU A 92 -5.79 -4.59 13.65
C LEU A 92 -5.89 -4.74 15.18
N LEU A 93 -6.54 -3.80 15.86
CA LEU A 93 -6.76 -3.89 17.31
C LEU A 93 -7.57 -5.12 17.71
N SER A 94 -8.55 -5.54 16.89
CA SER A 94 -9.37 -6.73 17.17
C SER A 94 -8.60 -8.06 17.09
N ILE A 95 -7.40 -8.05 16.51
CA ILE A 95 -6.56 -9.25 16.32
C ILE A 95 -5.69 -9.53 17.54
N ILE A 96 -5.51 -8.57 18.45
CA ILE A 96 -4.64 -8.71 19.63
C ILE A 96 -5.13 -9.89 20.49
N CYS A 97 -4.28 -10.91 20.64
CA CYS A 97 -4.50 -12.04 21.54
C CYS A 97 -3.71 -11.84 22.83
N LYS A 98 -4.39 -11.85 23.99
CA LYS A 98 -3.78 -11.58 25.31
C LYS A 98 -3.22 -12.83 26.01
N GLU A 99 -3.44 -14.02 25.45
CA GLU A 99 -3.23 -15.30 26.13
C GLU A 99 -1.79 -15.84 26.01
N GLU A 100 -0.95 -15.28 25.14
CA GLU A 100 0.43 -15.73 24.93
C GLU A 100 1.43 -14.91 25.75
N TYR A 101 1.64 -15.29 27.01
CA TYR A 101 2.45 -14.52 27.96
C TYR A 101 3.98 -14.62 27.75
N TYR A 102 4.47 -15.43 26.80
CA TYR A 102 5.91 -15.69 26.63
C TYR A 102 6.44 -15.67 25.18
N THR A 103 5.59 -15.48 24.17
CA THR A 103 5.97 -15.48 22.74
C THR A 103 5.60 -14.17 22.06
N ILE A 104 6.56 -13.53 21.41
CA ILE A 104 6.28 -12.42 20.48
C ILE A 104 5.64 -13.03 19.22
N SER A 105 4.33 -13.21 19.27
CA SER A 105 3.49 -13.64 18.15
C SER A 105 3.14 -12.47 17.24
N ASP A 106 2.75 -12.76 16.01
CA ASP A 106 2.21 -11.79 15.05
C ASP A 106 0.95 -11.08 15.59
N ARG A 107 0.24 -11.72 16.54
CA ARG A 107 -0.95 -11.19 17.23
C ARG A 107 -0.67 -10.53 18.57
N SER A 108 0.60 -10.38 18.96
CA SER A 108 0.95 -9.69 20.19
C SER A 108 0.65 -8.19 20.08
N GLU A 109 0.26 -7.56 21.21
CA GLU A 109 -0.05 -6.14 21.28
C GLU A 109 1.08 -5.26 20.69
N ILE A 110 2.33 -5.60 20.99
CA ILE A 110 3.50 -4.88 20.49
C ILE A 110 3.63 -4.96 18.95
N VAL A 111 3.40 -6.13 18.34
CA VAL A 111 3.49 -6.30 16.89
C VAL A 111 2.34 -5.59 16.20
N VAL A 112 1.12 -5.68 16.73
CA VAL A 112 -0.04 -4.99 16.19
C VAL A 112 0.16 -3.47 16.21
N HIS A 113 0.60 -2.90 17.34
CA HIS A 113 0.89 -1.47 17.43
C HIS A 113 2.03 -1.04 16.49
N LEU A 114 3.03 -1.91 16.28
CA LEU A 114 4.09 -1.64 15.32
C LEU A 114 3.55 -1.59 13.88
N ILE A 115 2.66 -2.50 13.50
CA ILE A 115 2.01 -2.50 12.18
C ILE A 115 1.15 -1.25 12.00
N MET A 116 0.31 -0.93 12.99
CA MET A 116 -0.51 0.28 13.00
C MET A 116 0.35 1.54 12.79
N THR A 117 1.44 1.67 13.55
CA THR A 117 2.37 2.80 13.41
C THR A 117 2.99 2.84 12.02
N LYS A 118 3.52 1.70 11.54
CA LYS A 118 4.17 1.59 10.22
C LYS A 118 3.22 1.88 9.07
N SER A 119 1.92 1.64 9.23
CA SER A 119 0.93 1.92 8.17
C SER A 119 0.85 3.40 7.77
N ASN A 120 1.30 4.32 8.63
CA ASN A 120 1.35 5.76 8.36
C ASN A 120 2.61 6.20 7.59
N ILE A 121 3.61 5.31 7.46
CA ILE A 121 4.89 5.64 6.80
C ILE A 121 4.65 6.08 5.34
N PRO A 122 3.85 5.36 4.52
CA PRO A 122 3.60 5.78 3.14
C PRO A 122 2.93 7.17 3.05
N GLY A 123 1.96 7.45 3.92
CA GLY A 123 1.29 8.75 3.97
C GLY A 123 2.23 9.89 4.37
N THR A 124 3.05 9.67 5.40
CA THR A 124 4.06 10.65 5.85
C THR A 124 5.11 10.90 4.76
N PHE A 125 5.58 9.83 4.12
CA PHE A 125 6.55 9.92 3.03
C PHE A 125 5.95 10.70 1.85
N TRP A 126 4.69 10.42 1.49
CA TRP A 126 3.95 11.18 0.48
C TRP A 126 3.92 12.67 0.83
N ASP A 127 3.51 13.04 2.04
CA ASP A 127 3.42 14.44 2.48
C ASP A 127 4.78 15.15 2.40
N MET A 128 5.86 14.49 2.82
CA MET A 128 7.23 15.01 2.66
C MET A 128 7.60 15.25 1.20
N THR A 129 7.30 14.30 0.30
CA THR A 129 7.61 14.46 -1.12
C THR A 129 6.84 15.60 -1.77
N GLN A 130 5.58 15.84 -1.38
CA GLN A 130 4.80 16.97 -1.89
C GLN A 130 5.42 18.31 -1.47
N ILE A 131 5.93 18.42 -0.23
CA ILE A 131 6.57 19.64 0.26
C ILE A 131 7.91 19.89 -0.43
N LEU A 132 8.75 18.85 -0.53
CA LEU A 132 10.12 18.98 -1.03
C LEU A 132 10.20 19.10 -2.56
N CYS A 133 9.30 18.43 -3.27
CA CYS A 133 9.28 18.40 -4.73
C CYS A 133 8.28 19.40 -5.34
N ALA A 134 7.50 20.13 -4.53
CA ALA A 134 6.66 21.21 -5.03
C ALA A 134 7.51 22.26 -5.75
N PRO A 135 7.09 22.73 -6.95
CA PRO A 135 7.74 23.85 -7.60
C PRO A 135 7.74 25.05 -6.67
N ARG A 136 8.92 25.45 -6.19
CA ARG A 136 9.06 26.69 -5.44
C ARG A 136 8.73 27.81 -6.42
N ALA A 137 7.66 28.56 -6.17
CA ALA A 137 7.37 29.76 -6.96
C ALA A 137 8.64 30.63 -6.92
N LEU A 138 9.25 30.88 -8.09
CA LEU A 138 10.28 31.89 -8.17
C LEU A 138 9.65 33.20 -7.68
N PRO A 139 10.32 33.96 -6.79
CA PRO A 139 9.85 35.29 -6.46
C PRO A 139 9.65 36.08 -7.75
N PRO A 140 8.63 36.97 -7.83
CA PRO A 140 8.42 37.79 -9.00
C PRO A 140 9.73 38.47 -9.35
N ARG A 141 10.20 38.28 -10.60
CA ARG A 141 11.42 38.91 -11.09
C ARG A 141 11.27 40.42 -10.90
N LEU A 142 12.01 41.00 -9.95
CA LEU A 142 12.18 42.43 -9.90
C LEU A 142 12.87 42.82 -11.21
N HIS A 143 12.20 43.62 -12.02
CA HIS A 143 12.74 44.15 -13.26
C HIS A 143 13.89 45.12 -12.93
N HIS A 144 15.11 44.59 -12.81
CA HIS A 144 16.32 45.38 -12.99
C HIS A 144 17.27 44.64 -13.92
N ALA A 145 17.70 45.38 -14.93
CA ALA A 145 18.52 44.96 -16.05
C ALA A 145 19.98 44.68 -15.65
N ASP A 146 20.61 43.85 -16.48
CA ASP A 146 22.06 43.69 -16.70
C ASP A 146 22.85 42.98 -15.56
N ALA A 147 23.77 42.05 -15.77
CA ALA A 147 24.43 41.47 -16.95
C ALA A 147 25.03 40.10 -16.56
N ASN A 148 25.39 39.31 -17.58
CA ASN A 148 26.23 38.09 -17.57
C ASN A 148 26.91 37.69 -16.25
N LEU A 149 26.61 36.47 -15.78
CA LEU A 149 27.56 35.59 -15.06
C LEU A 149 27.13 34.13 -15.28
N ASP A 150 27.87 33.49 -16.17
CA ASP A 150 28.17 32.08 -16.39
C ASP A 150 27.23 30.99 -15.83
N ALA A 151 26.70 30.23 -16.79
CA ALA A 151 26.06 28.95 -16.60
C ALA A 151 27.02 27.93 -15.99
N GLY A 152 26.77 27.53 -14.74
CA GLY A 152 27.52 26.44 -14.15
C GLY A 152 27.18 26.17 -12.70
N THR A 153 26.02 25.55 -12.42
CA THR A 153 25.80 24.58 -11.32
C THR A 153 24.35 24.10 -11.28
N ALA A 154 23.96 23.27 -12.24
CA ALA A 154 22.84 22.35 -12.04
C ALA A 154 23.36 21.11 -11.29
N HIS A 155 23.57 21.25 -9.97
CA HIS A 155 24.03 20.13 -9.15
C HIS A 155 22.87 19.15 -8.92
N ALA A 156 22.94 18.07 -9.69
CA ALA A 156 22.25 16.80 -9.62
C ALA A 156 21.42 16.49 -8.34
N LEU A 157 20.11 16.33 -8.54
CA LEU A 157 19.31 15.41 -7.73
C LEU A 157 19.95 14.01 -7.76
N PRO A 158 20.02 13.28 -6.63
CA PRO A 158 20.62 11.95 -6.62
C PRO A 158 19.78 10.99 -7.47
N LYS A 159 20.42 10.39 -8.47
CA LYS A 159 19.88 9.35 -9.39
C LYS A 159 19.35 8.09 -8.68
N LEU A 160 19.40 8.02 -7.35
CA LEU A 160 18.98 6.89 -6.53
C LEU A 160 17.45 6.69 -6.50
N ALA A 161 16.65 7.76 -6.56
CA ALA A 161 15.19 7.64 -6.54
C ALA A 161 14.60 7.05 -7.84
N ARG A 162 15.32 7.20 -8.96
CA ARG A 162 14.87 6.77 -10.30
C ARG A 162 15.45 5.43 -10.73
N ALA A 163 16.55 4.98 -10.11
CA ALA A 163 17.19 3.70 -10.41
C ALA A 163 16.51 2.51 -9.70
N ALA A 164 15.92 2.72 -8.51
CA ALA A 164 15.16 1.67 -7.79
C ALA A 164 13.79 1.39 -8.43
N THR A 165 13.18 2.39 -9.05
CA THR A 165 11.88 2.29 -9.75
C THR A 165 12.00 1.71 -11.16
N GLY A 166 13.14 1.89 -11.83
CA GLY A 166 13.32 1.54 -13.24
C GLY A 166 13.35 0.05 -13.59
N ARG A 167 13.69 -0.84 -12.63
CA ARG A 167 13.72 -2.30 -12.87
C ARG A 167 12.49 -3.04 -12.39
N PHE A 168 11.68 -2.44 -11.51
CA PHE A 168 10.45 -3.06 -11.00
C PHE A 168 9.19 -2.72 -11.82
N PHE A 169 9.17 -1.59 -12.55
CA PHE A 169 7.92 -1.05 -13.12
C PHE A 169 7.94 -0.64 -14.61
N SER A 170 8.90 -1.09 -15.41
CA SER A 170 8.97 -0.74 -16.86
C SER A 170 7.80 -1.25 -17.73
N ARG A 171 6.79 -1.94 -17.17
CA ARG A 171 5.59 -2.36 -17.92
C ARG A 171 4.29 -2.17 -17.14
N ARG A 172 3.89 -0.93 -16.86
CA ARG A 172 2.47 -0.60 -16.73
C ARG A 172 2.18 0.75 -17.38
N ALA A 173 1.41 0.72 -18.46
CA ALA A 173 0.72 1.91 -18.94
C ALA A 173 -0.23 2.42 -17.85
N PRO A 174 -0.45 3.74 -17.73
CA PRO A 174 -1.29 4.31 -16.68
C PRO A 174 -2.75 3.95 -16.95
N GLN A 175 -3.31 3.01 -16.18
CA GLN A 175 -4.76 3.01 -15.96
C GLN A 175 -5.07 4.10 -14.95
N GLN A 176 -5.97 5.01 -15.31
CA GLN A 176 -6.60 5.97 -14.39
C GLN A 176 -7.13 5.23 -13.18
N LYS A 177 -6.42 5.28 -12.05
CA LYS A 177 -6.92 4.83 -10.75
C LYS A 177 -7.59 6.02 -10.07
N ALA A 178 -8.89 5.90 -9.81
CA ALA A 178 -9.57 6.81 -8.90
C ALA A 178 -8.94 6.69 -7.49
N PRO A 179 -8.81 7.80 -6.75
CA PRO A 179 -8.30 7.77 -5.38
C PRO A 179 -9.17 6.84 -4.52
N TRP A 180 -8.53 6.14 -3.56
CA TRP A 180 -9.15 5.12 -2.69
C TRP A 180 -10.38 5.58 -1.88
N ASN A 181 -10.71 6.87 -1.94
CA ASN A 181 -11.79 7.53 -1.21
C ASN A 181 -13.20 7.32 -1.81
N THR A 182 -13.36 6.60 -2.93
CA THR A 182 -14.65 6.53 -3.65
C THR A 182 -15.47 5.25 -3.40
N ILE A 183 -15.05 4.33 -2.53
CA ILE A 183 -15.85 3.13 -2.21
C ILE A 183 -16.77 3.43 -1.02
N ALA A 184 -17.74 4.32 -1.22
CA ALA A 184 -18.89 4.48 -0.31
C ALA A 184 -20.12 3.82 -0.96
N GLY A 185 -20.54 2.68 -0.41
CA GLY A 185 -21.77 2.00 -0.84
C GLY A 185 -23.03 2.84 -0.57
N PRO A 186 -24.13 2.63 -1.30
CA PRO A 186 -25.31 3.49 -1.23
C PRO A 186 -26.01 3.39 0.14
N ARG A 187 -26.24 4.55 0.78
CA ARG A 187 -27.10 4.66 1.97
C ARG A 187 -28.53 4.28 1.58
N ARG A 188 -29.00 3.16 2.13
CA ARG A 188 -30.38 2.69 1.99
C ARG A 188 -31.30 3.64 2.77
N THR A 189 -32.07 4.46 2.07
CA THR A 189 -33.12 5.29 2.67
C THR A 189 -34.24 4.39 3.20
N ARG A 190 -34.45 4.39 4.52
CA ARG A 190 -35.62 3.79 5.16
C ARG A 190 -36.77 4.80 5.05
N ARG A 191 -37.75 4.54 4.19
CA ARG A 191 -39.05 5.22 4.27
C ARG A 191 -39.89 4.51 5.33
N SER A 192 -40.47 5.33 6.20
CA SER A 192 -41.55 5.04 7.15
C SER A 192 -42.80 4.53 6.47
#